data_AF-A0A3C1KG55-F1
#
_entry.id   AF-A0A3C1KG55-F1
#
_cell.length_a   1.000
_cell.length_b   1.000
_cell.length_c   1.000
_cell.angle_alpha   90.00
_cell.angle_beta   90.00
_cell.angle_gamma   90.00
#
_symmetry.space_group_name_H-M   'P 1'
#
loop_
_entity.id
_entity.type
_entity.pdbx_description
1 polymer ?
#
loop_
_entity_poly.entity_id
_entity_poly.type
_entity_poly.pdbx_seq_one_letter_code
_entity_poly.pdbx_strand_id
1 'polypeptide(L)'
;AASDTSPAADLAKAQLLFAKIPAIVAYDQRRRRGQQPVPPRDDLGYAANFLWMTFGEEPADIVVDAFNVSMILYAEHSFNASTFTSRVITSTTSDLYSAVVGAIGALKGALHGGANEAVMHIFDEVGTADNVGPWLDEALAAKRKIMGFGHRVYK
;
A
#
# COMPACT_ATOMS: atom_id res chain seq x y z
N ALA A 1 15.74 -18.12 13.47
CA ALA A 1 15.09 -18.99 12.45
C ALA A 1 13.72 -18.40 12.09
N ALA A 2 13.10 -18.75 10.95
CA ALA A 2 11.76 -18.24 10.60
C ALA A 2 10.69 -18.56 11.67
N SER A 3 10.86 -19.69 12.36
CA SER A 3 10.00 -20.18 13.44
C SER A 3 10.23 -19.55 14.82
N ASP A 4 11.24 -18.69 14.98
CA ASP A 4 11.47 -17.97 16.25
C ASP A 4 10.52 -16.79 16.33
N THR A 5 9.56 -16.85 17.27
CA THR A 5 8.51 -15.85 17.52
C THR A 5 8.76 -15.07 18.82
N SER A 6 10.00 -15.05 19.32
CA SER A 6 10.35 -14.15 20.42
C SER A 6 10.17 -12.68 19.99
N PRO A 7 9.82 -11.77 20.92
CA PRO A 7 9.60 -10.35 20.57
C PRO A 7 10.77 -9.71 19.83
N ALA A 8 12.01 -10.05 20.19
CA ALA A 8 13.21 -9.55 19.53
C ALA A 8 13.36 -10.09 18.09
N ALA A 9 13.09 -11.39 17.90
CA ALA A 9 13.14 -12.00 16.56
C ALA A 9 12.02 -11.46 15.65
N ASP A 10 10.81 -11.29 16.17
CA ASP A 10 9.69 -10.70 15.43
C ASP A 10 9.96 -9.24 15.04
N LEU A 11 10.53 -8.43 15.95
CA LEU A 11 10.93 -7.07 15.63
C LEU A 11 11.98 -7.03 14.51
N ALA A 12 13.02 -7.87 14.59
CA ALA A 12 14.06 -7.94 13.56
C ALA A 12 13.48 -8.37 12.19
N LYS A 13 12.56 -9.34 12.17
CA LYS A 13 11.84 -9.77 10.96
C LYS A 13 10.97 -8.64 10.40
N ALA A 14 10.26 -7.91 11.25
CA ALA A 14 9.43 -6.78 10.85
C ALA A 14 10.27 -5.65 10.22
N GLN A 15 11.40 -5.28 10.83
CA GLN A 15 12.33 -4.28 10.30
C GLN A 15 12.90 -4.70 8.94
N LEU A 16 13.27 -5.98 8.80
CA LEU A 16 13.77 -6.53 7.55
C LEU A 16 12.71 -6.48 6.44
N LEU A 17 11.48 -6.88 6.75
CA LEU A 17 10.36 -6.80 5.81
C LEU A 17 10.08 -5.37 5.39
N PHE A 18 9.97 -4.46 6.36
CA PHE A 18 9.73 -3.03 6.12
C PHE A 18 10.80 -2.45 5.19
N ALA A 19 12.08 -2.76 5.41
CA ALA A 19 13.17 -2.30 4.55
C ALA A 19 13.16 -2.93 3.13
N LYS A 20 12.69 -4.17 2.98
CA LYS A 20 12.74 -4.90 1.69
C LYS A 20 11.53 -4.69 0.79
N ILE A 21 10.35 -4.43 1.35
CA ILE A 21 9.11 -4.24 0.57
C ILE A 21 9.25 -3.16 -0.53
N PRO A 22 9.85 -1.98 -0.27
CA PRO A 22 10.10 -0.96 -1.30
C PRO A 22 10.82 -1.50 -2.54
N ALA A 23 11.89 -2.27 -2.35
CA ALA A 23 12.67 -2.82 -3.45
C ALA A 23 11.86 -3.84 -4.28
N ILE A 24 11.00 -4.63 -3.62
CA ILE A 24 10.10 -5.57 -4.30
C ILE A 24 9.09 -4.81 -5.18
N VAL A 25 8.46 -3.76 -4.64
CA VAL A 25 7.46 -2.95 -5.36
C VAL A 25 8.11 -2.18 -6.52
N ALA A 26 9.24 -1.52 -6.27
CA ALA A 26 9.99 -0.80 -7.29
C ALA A 26 10.39 -1.72 -8.45
N TYR A 27 10.93 -2.90 -8.15
CA TYR A 27 11.26 -3.89 -9.18
C TYR A 27 10.02 -4.39 -9.94
N ASP A 28 8.90 -4.66 -9.24
CA ASP A 28 7.66 -5.10 -9.88
C ASP A 28 7.14 -4.08 -10.91
N GLN A 29 7.19 -2.79 -10.59
CA GLN A 29 6.83 -1.75 -11.55
C GLN A 29 7.82 -1.70 -12.72
N ARG A 30 9.13 -1.70 -12.44
CA ARG A 30 10.17 -1.55 -13.46
C ARG A 30 10.18 -2.71 -14.45
N ARG A 31 10.08 -3.95 -13.96
CA ARG A 31 10.01 -5.14 -14.84
C ARG A 31 8.80 -5.11 -15.77
N ARG A 32 7.64 -4.58 -15.31
CA ARG A 32 6.44 -4.41 -16.15
C ARG A 32 6.61 -3.33 -17.22
N ARG A 33 7.55 -2.41 -17.03
CA ARG A 33 7.93 -1.35 -17.98
C ARG A 33 9.17 -1.72 -18.82
N GLY A 34 9.65 -2.97 -18.74
CA GLY A 34 10.86 -3.40 -19.46
C GLY A 34 12.16 -2.76 -18.94
N GLN A 35 12.15 -2.20 -17.74
CA GLN A 35 13.28 -1.49 -17.13
C GLN A 35 14.07 -2.43 -16.20
N GLN A 36 15.39 -2.23 -16.14
CA GLN A 36 16.27 -2.95 -15.20
C GLN A 36 16.08 -2.46 -13.76
N PRO A 37 16.34 -3.30 -12.74
CA PRO A 37 16.33 -2.87 -11.33
C PRO A 37 17.31 -1.73 -11.07
N VAL A 38 16.96 -0.82 -10.16
CA VAL A 38 17.86 0.22 -9.65
C VAL A 38 18.22 -0.16 -8.20
N PRO A 39 19.51 -0.24 -7.84
CA PRO A 39 19.92 -0.65 -6.51
C PRO A 39 19.54 0.42 -5.45
N PRO A 40 19.27 0.00 -4.20
CA PRO A 40 19.07 0.93 -3.09
C PRO A 40 20.34 1.73 -2.81
N ARG A 41 20.16 2.89 -2.20
CA ARG A 41 21.21 3.83 -1.81
C ARG A 41 21.18 4.05 -0.30
N ASP A 42 22.34 3.88 0.35
CA ASP A 42 22.47 4.02 1.81
C ASP A 42 22.52 5.48 2.26
N ASP A 43 22.74 6.42 1.34
CA ASP A 43 22.73 7.87 1.59
C ASP A 43 21.33 8.49 1.53
N LEU A 44 20.31 7.72 1.14
CA LEU A 44 18.92 8.19 1.03
C LEU A 44 18.03 7.66 2.18
N GLY A 45 17.13 8.52 2.66
CA GLY A 45 16.06 8.11 3.58
C GLY A 45 15.02 7.20 2.89
N TYR A 46 14.16 6.55 3.68
CA TYR A 46 13.21 5.53 3.19
C TYR A 46 12.37 5.98 1.97
N ALA A 47 11.71 7.14 2.07
CA ALA A 47 10.86 7.68 1.01
C ALA A 47 11.65 8.03 -0.26
N ALA A 48 12.77 8.75 -0.11
CA ALA A 48 13.64 9.12 -1.21
C ALA A 48 14.22 7.88 -1.91
N ASN A 49 14.67 6.88 -1.14
CA ASN A 49 15.21 5.64 -1.68
C ASN A 49 14.15 4.79 -2.41
N PHE A 50 12.90 4.75 -1.92
CA PHE A 50 11.79 4.12 -2.63
C PHE A 50 11.62 4.74 -4.02
N LEU A 51 11.49 6.07 -4.07
CA LEU A 51 11.27 6.82 -5.31
C LEU A 51 12.48 6.67 -6.27
N TRP A 52 13.70 6.76 -5.74
CA TRP A 52 14.94 6.48 -6.46
C TRP A 52 14.93 5.10 -7.13
N MET A 53 14.67 4.03 -6.35
CA MET A 53 14.64 2.67 -6.89
C MET A 53 13.52 2.48 -7.91
N THR A 54 12.41 3.21 -7.77
CA THR A 54 11.22 3.10 -8.62
C THR A 54 11.44 3.78 -9.98
N PHE A 55 11.98 5.00 -9.98
CA PHE A 55 12.08 5.84 -11.17
C PHE A 55 13.49 5.89 -11.77
N GLY A 56 14.54 5.72 -10.97
CA GLY A 56 15.95 5.76 -11.40
C GLY A 56 16.54 7.17 -11.48
N GLU A 57 15.85 8.15 -10.89
CA GLU A 57 16.24 9.56 -10.84
C GLU A 57 16.02 10.09 -9.42
N GLU A 58 16.79 11.09 -9.00
CA GLU A 58 16.61 11.69 -7.68
C GLU A 58 15.29 12.47 -7.65
N PRO A 59 14.38 12.14 -6.71
CA PRO A 59 13.10 12.83 -6.59
C PRO A 59 13.30 14.25 -6.05
N ALA A 60 12.46 15.19 -6.51
CA ALA A 60 12.41 16.52 -5.90
C ALA A 60 11.93 16.43 -4.43
N ASP A 61 12.46 17.30 -3.56
CA ASP A 61 12.18 17.29 -2.11
C ASP A 61 10.69 17.26 -1.80
N ILE A 62 9.88 18.08 -2.50
CA ILE A 62 8.43 18.11 -2.29
C ILE A 62 7.73 16.78 -2.59
N VAL A 63 8.26 15.99 -3.53
CA VAL A 63 7.74 14.67 -3.87
C VAL A 63 8.13 13.66 -2.78
N VAL A 64 9.36 13.76 -2.26
CA VAL A 64 9.81 12.95 -1.12
C VAL A 64 8.95 13.22 0.10
N ASP A 65 8.72 14.49 0.43
CA ASP A 65 7.92 14.91 1.58
C ASP A 65 6.48 14.43 1.47
N ALA A 66 5.83 14.62 0.32
CA ALA A 66 4.47 14.16 0.09
C ALA A 66 4.36 12.63 0.20
N PHE A 67 5.31 11.89 -0.37
CA PHE A 67 5.34 10.43 -0.26
C PHE A 67 5.59 9.96 1.17
N ASN A 68 6.49 10.62 1.90
CA ASN A 68 6.76 10.33 3.30
C ASN A 68 5.51 10.55 4.19
N VAL A 69 4.80 11.66 3.98
CA VAL A 69 3.52 11.92 4.66
C VAL A 69 2.51 10.81 4.35
N SER A 70 2.41 10.38 3.09
CA SER A 70 1.53 9.26 2.72
C SER A 70 1.90 7.97 3.47
N MET A 71 3.19 7.63 3.58
CA MET A 71 3.65 6.46 4.34
C MET A 71 3.26 6.55 5.82
N ILE A 72 3.37 7.74 6.43
CA ILE A 72 2.97 7.97 7.82
C ILE A 72 1.45 7.80 7.98
N LEU A 73 0.65 8.38 7.08
CA LEU A 73 -0.82 8.31 7.14
C LEU A 73 -1.34 6.87 6.97
N TYR A 74 -0.66 6.04 6.19
CA TYR A 74 -1.03 4.63 5.98
C TYR A 74 -0.46 3.66 7.03
N ALA A 75 0.38 4.12 7.96
CA ALA A 75 1.18 3.24 8.81
C ALA A 75 0.36 2.35 9.76
N GLU A 76 -0.74 2.86 10.33
CA GLU A 76 -1.54 2.11 11.31
C GLU A 76 -3.00 2.60 11.35
N HIS A 77 -3.95 1.67 11.49
CA HIS A 77 -5.37 2.01 11.54
C HIS A 77 -6.23 1.03 12.35
N SER A 78 -5.80 0.68 13.57
CA SER A 78 -6.54 -0.16 14.51
C SER A 78 -6.96 -1.51 13.88
N PHE A 79 -8.15 -2.03 14.19
CA PHE A 79 -8.64 -3.32 13.71
C PHE A 79 -9.34 -3.25 12.34
N ASN A 80 -8.70 -2.58 11.39
CA ASN A 80 -9.08 -2.72 9.99
C ASN A 80 -8.92 -4.18 9.51
N ALA A 81 -9.52 -4.54 8.37
CA ALA A 81 -9.65 -5.94 7.94
C ALA A 81 -8.30 -6.67 7.83
N SER A 82 -7.28 -6.04 7.24
CA SER A 82 -5.95 -6.66 7.10
C SER A 82 -5.22 -6.82 8.43
N THR A 83 -5.26 -5.82 9.30
CA THR A 83 -4.69 -5.94 10.66
C THR A 83 -5.40 -7.05 11.44
N PHE A 84 -6.73 -7.13 11.36
CA PHE A 84 -7.50 -8.18 12.02
C PHE A 84 -7.17 -9.58 11.48
N THR A 85 -7.04 -9.73 10.16
CA THR A 85 -6.58 -10.99 9.54
C THR A 85 -5.21 -11.41 10.05
N SER A 86 -4.24 -10.48 10.12
CA SER A 86 -2.91 -10.76 10.70
C SER A 86 -3.01 -11.29 12.12
N ARG A 87 -3.87 -10.68 12.96
CA ARG A 87 -4.07 -11.09 14.35
C ARG A 87 -4.73 -12.47 14.47
N VAL A 88 -5.70 -12.78 13.62
CA VAL A 88 -6.34 -14.11 13.58
C VAL A 88 -5.32 -15.20 13.24
N ILE A 89 -4.46 -14.97 12.24
CA ILE A 89 -3.37 -15.92 11.91
C ILE A 89 -2.38 -16.04 13.08
N THR A 90 -2.01 -14.92 13.69
CA THR A 90 -1.09 -14.91 14.84
C THR A 90 -1.67 -15.69 16.03
N SER A 91 -2.99 -15.65 16.25
CA SER A 91 -3.64 -16.35 17.38
C SER A 91 -3.55 -17.88 17.30
N THR A 92 -3.21 -18.44 16.14
CA THR A 92 -2.96 -19.89 15.98
C THR A 92 -1.52 -20.27 16.28
N THR A 93 -0.71 -19.34 16.80
CA THR A 93 0.75 -19.46 17.02
C THR A 93 1.56 -19.59 15.73
N SER A 94 0.99 -19.17 14.59
CA SER A 94 1.70 -19.04 13.32
C SER A 94 2.73 -17.91 13.34
N ASP A 95 3.66 -17.91 12.39
CA ASP A 95 4.77 -16.96 12.34
C ASP A 95 4.38 -15.61 11.70
N LEU A 96 5.22 -14.60 11.92
CA LEU A 96 5.04 -13.24 11.41
C LEU A 96 4.86 -13.18 9.89
N TYR A 97 5.63 -13.96 9.10
CA TYR A 97 5.51 -13.91 7.64
C TYR A 97 4.16 -14.45 7.18
N SER A 98 3.69 -15.56 7.78
CA SER A 98 2.35 -16.09 7.51
C SER A 98 1.25 -15.07 7.81
N ALA A 99 1.36 -14.36 8.94
CA ALA A 99 0.43 -13.30 9.31
C ALA A 99 0.44 -12.12 8.32
N VAL A 100 1.62 -11.65 7.91
CA VAL A 100 1.78 -10.57 6.92
C VAL A 100 1.24 -10.99 5.55
N VAL A 101 1.48 -12.22 5.10
CA VAL A 101 0.95 -12.74 3.82
C VAL A 101 -0.58 -12.73 3.82
N GLY A 102 -1.21 -13.20 4.90
CA GLY A 102 -2.67 -13.14 5.03
C GLY A 102 -3.20 -11.71 5.04
N ALA A 103 -2.51 -10.80 5.72
CA ALA A 103 -2.86 -9.38 5.75
C ALA A 103 -2.78 -8.72 4.37
N ILE A 104 -1.75 -9.03 3.56
CA ILE A 104 -1.62 -8.57 2.17
C ILE A 104 -2.82 -9.05 1.33
N GLY A 105 -3.22 -10.31 1.50
CA GLY A 105 -4.41 -10.87 0.84
C GLY A 105 -5.69 -10.11 1.17
N ALA A 106 -5.90 -9.78 2.45
CA ALA A 106 -7.04 -8.98 2.89
C ALA A 106 -6.97 -7.52 2.39
N LEU A 107 -5.78 -6.91 2.37
CA LEU A 107 -5.57 -5.53 1.92
C LEU A 107 -5.84 -5.36 0.42
N LYS A 108 -5.59 -6.39 -0.39
CA LYS A 108 -5.80 -6.38 -1.85
C LYS A 108 -7.26 -6.10 -2.26
N GLY A 109 -8.24 -6.43 -1.43
CA GLY A 109 -9.66 -6.28 -1.78
C GLY A 109 -10.05 -4.83 -2.09
N ALA A 110 -10.90 -4.63 -3.11
CA ALA A 110 -11.35 -3.30 -3.51
C ALA A 110 -12.04 -2.53 -2.36
N LEU A 111 -12.74 -3.22 -1.45
CA LEU A 111 -13.40 -2.60 -0.29
C LEU A 111 -12.45 -2.31 0.90
N HIS A 112 -11.14 -2.46 0.70
CA HIS A 112 -10.11 -2.17 1.69
C HIS A 112 -8.97 -1.38 1.03
N GLY A 113 -7.73 -1.89 0.99
CA GLY A 113 -6.59 -1.18 0.42
C GLY A 113 -6.67 -0.98 -1.09
N GLY A 114 -7.30 -1.89 -1.83
CA GLY A 114 -7.49 -1.78 -3.29
C GLY A 114 -8.39 -0.60 -3.72
N ALA A 115 -8.99 0.12 -2.77
CA ALA A 115 -9.82 1.29 -3.07
C ALA A 115 -9.02 2.43 -3.70
N ASN A 116 -7.72 2.60 -3.38
CA ASN A 116 -6.92 3.69 -3.93
C ASN A 116 -6.69 3.54 -5.45
N GLU A 117 -6.40 2.32 -5.92
CA GLU A 117 -6.30 1.99 -7.34
C GLU A 117 -7.67 2.17 -8.01
N ALA A 118 -8.74 1.72 -7.36
CA ALA A 118 -10.10 1.87 -7.90
C ALA A 118 -10.52 3.34 -8.04
N VAL A 119 -10.06 4.25 -7.17
CA VAL A 119 -10.26 5.69 -7.31
C VAL A 119 -9.58 6.22 -8.59
N MET A 120 -8.36 5.77 -8.89
CA MET A 120 -7.67 6.18 -10.11
C MET A 120 -8.40 5.69 -11.37
N HIS A 121 -8.89 4.45 -11.38
CA HIS A 121 -9.72 3.94 -12.49
C HIS A 121 -11.03 4.72 -12.67
N ILE A 122 -11.63 5.21 -11.57
CA ILE A 122 -12.80 6.11 -11.67
C ILE A 122 -12.41 7.43 -12.34
N PHE A 123 -11.25 8.00 -12.02
CA PHE A 123 -10.79 9.21 -12.71
C PHE A 123 -10.56 8.97 -14.21
N ASP A 124 -10.06 7.79 -14.58
CA ASP A 124 -9.93 7.40 -15.99
C ASP A 124 -11.29 7.23 -16.68
N GLU A 125 -12.30 6.68 -15.99
CA GLU A 125 -13.69 6.60 -16.49
C GLU A 125 -14.31 7.99 -16.70
N VAL A 126 -14.08 8.91 -15.75
CA VAL A 126 -14.61 10.29 -15.81
C VAL A 126 -13.90 11.10 -16.91
N GLY A 127 -12.59 10.94 -17.05
CA GLY A 127 -11.75 11.69 -17.97
C GLY A 127 -11.57 13.15 -17.54
N THR A 128 -12.51 14.03 -17.88
CA THR A 128 -12.44 15.47 -17.60
C THR A 128 -13.40 15.91 -16.51
N ALA A 129 -13.07 17.00 -15.81
CA ALA A 129 -13.89 17.53 -14.72
C ALA A 129 -15.35 17.81 -15.12
N ASP A 130 -15.59 18.22 -16.37
CA ASP A 130 -16.93 18.49 -16.90
C ASP A 130 -17.85 17.25 -16.90
N ASN A 131 -17.28 16.03 -16.89
CA ASN A 131 -18.04 14.78 -16.91
C ASN A 131 -18.40 14.27 -15.50
N VAL A 132 -17.92 14.92 -14.44
CA VAL A 132 -18.10 14.43 -13.05
C VAL A 132 -19.59 14.33 -12.68
N GLY A 133 -20.38 15.37 -13.00
CA GLY A 133 -21.81 15.39 -12.68
C GLY A 133 -22.58 14.25 -13.34
N PRO A 134 -22.55 14.14 -14.69
CA PRO A 134 -23.19 13.04 -15.41
C PRO A 134 -22.73 11.65 -14.95
N TRP A 135 -21.42 11.45 -14.75
CA TRP A 135 -20.88 10.16 -14.30
C TRP A 135 -21.40 9.80 -12.90
N LEU A 136 -21.46 10.78 -11.99
CA LEU A 136 -21.95 10.55 -10.63
C LEU A 136 -23.44 10.23 -10.61
N ASP A 137 -24.26 10.93 -11.39
CA ASP A 137 -25.70 10.68 -11.51
C ASP A 137 -25.96 9.25 -12.00
N GLU A 138 -25.23 8.81 -13.03
CA GLU A 138 -25.30 7.44 -13.54
C GLU A 138 -24.88 6.41 -12.48
N ALA A 139 -23.74 6.65 -11.82
CA ALA A 139 -23.22 5.74 -10.80
C ALA A 139 -24.19 5.57 -9.62
N LEU A 140 -24.80 6.67 -9.16
CA LEU A 140 -25.80 6.66 -8.09
C LEU A 140 -27.10 5.98 -8.52
N ALA A 141 -27.60 6.27 -9.72
CA ALA A 141 -28.79 5.61 -10.26
C ALA A 141 -28.59 4.08 -10.39
N ALA A 142 -27.39 3.65 -10.79
CA ALA A 142 -26.99 2.25 -10.86
C ALA A 142 -26.62 1.63 -9.51
N LYS A 143 -26.67 2.40 -8.40
CA LYS A 143 -26.27 1.99 -7.05
C LYS A 143 -24.83 1.44 -6.98
N ARG A 144 -23.93 1.95 -7.84
CA ARG A 144 -22.50 1.67 -7.75
C ARG A 144 -21.96 2.22 -6.43
N LYS A 145 -21.04 1.49 -5.80
CA LYS A 145 -20.26 2.05 -4.69
C LYS A 145 -19.25 3.05 -5.25
N ILE A 146 -19.20 4.25 -4.67
CA ILE A 146 -18.21 5.26 -5.03
C ILE A 146 -16.94 4.98 -4.24
N MET A 147 -15.92 4.44 -4.92
CA MET A 147 -14.65 4.10 -4.28
C MET A 147 -13.96 5.37 -3.76
N GLY A 148 -13.30 5.27 -2.61
CA GLY A 148 -12.76 6.43 -1.89
C GLY A 148 -13.74 7.10 -0.93
N PHE A 149 -15.03 6.73 -0.95
CA PHE A 149 -16.05 7.25 -0.03
C PHE A 149 -16.62 6.15 0.87
N GLY A 150 -16.94 6.56 2.10
CA GLY A 150 -17.51 5.70 3.13
C GLY A 150 -16.43 5.02 3.98
N HIS A 151 -16.55 5.18 5.29
CA HIS A 151 -15.64 4.58 6.25
C HIS A 151 -16.42 3.89 7.36
N ARG A 152 -15.97 2.70 7.81
CA ARG A 152 -16.69 1.94 8.84
C ARG A 152 -16.77 2.73 10.17
N VAL A 153 -15.66 3.36 10.53
CA VAL A 153 -15.47 4.13 11.78
C VAL A 153 -15.82 5.61 11.61
N TYR A 154 -15.05 6.37 10.83
CA TYR A 154 -15.33 7.78 10.53
C TYR A 154 -16.71 7.97 9.89
N LYS A 155 -17.44 9.01 10.35
CA LYS A 155 -18.81 9.34 9.95
C LYS A 155 -18.85 10.68 9.23
#